data_AF-A0A8K0S0S8-F1
#
_entry.id   AF-A0A8K0S0S8-F1
#
_cell.length_a   1.000
_cell.length_b   1.000
_cell.length_c   1.000
_cell.angle_alpha   90.00
_cell.angle_beta   90.00
_cell.angle_gamma   90.00
#
_symmetry.space_group_name_H-M   'P 1'
#
loop_
_entity.id
_entity.type
_entity.pdbx_description
1 polymer ?
#
loop_
_entity_poly.entity_id
_entity_poly.type
_entity_poly.pdbx_seq_one_letter_code
_entity_poly.pdbx_strand_id
1 'polypeptide(L)'
;MAPQDTPIALVVTTTVFSTIVFLAVARTLLYPVQPKTLRNPLKEGVYDKSNADKVKNLVYQPDQFPGARDVETPYGSIRVYEFGPEEGEKVLFVHGISTPCVTLAPIALALAKRGYRIMLFDLFGRGFSDGVADIPHDARLYVSQMLLVLASSPLAWTGTNGFRLVGYSLGGGIAIHFANAFPHLVRDLVLLAPAGLIRAASFGRVSRFLFVSGLVPERLLAIATRRRLQKPIAASARPARETPAETIATPTLNVAEAEVVPVSGVAVTPLEHRVMEYVRWMVTHHSGFVPAFMSSIRFAPLMEQHDAWAKLSMRAPGTTAVLLATSDEIISAVDYRREALSLIGGEDHVRWRVLPGSHDFVMTHPQDILREINDMWATKE
;
A
#
# COMPACT_ATOMS: atom_id res chain seq x y z
N MET A 1 -1.94 73.69 -7.13
CA MET A 1 -1.62 72.24 -7.00
C MET A 1 -2.63 71.48 -7.84
N ALA A 2 -2.24 71.04 -9.04
CA ALA A 2 -3.09 70.17 -9.85
C ALA A 2 -2.97 68.73 -9.32
N PRO A 3 -4.07 67.96 -9.23
CA PRO A 3 -4.01 66.57 -8.81
C PRO A 3 -3.31 65.76 -9.89
N GLN A 4 -2.26 65.03 -9.52
CA GLN A 4 -1.64 64.06 -10.42
C GLN A 4 -2.61 62.88 -10.57
N ASP A 5 -3.38 62.88 -11.66
CA ASP A 5 -4.12 61.71 -12.10
C ASP A 5 -3.11 60.60 -12.37
N THR A 6 -3.02 59.64 -11.45
CA THR A 6 -2.27 58.41 -11.71
C THR A 6 -2.97 57.76 -12.89
N PRO A 7 -2.30 57.55 -14.04
CA PRO A 7 -3.00 57.05 -15.22
C PRO A 7 -3.60 55.69 -14.87
N ILE A 8 -4.91 55.54 -15.05
CA ILE A 8 -5.65 54.30 -14.75
C ILE A 8 -4.93 53.08 -15.34
N ALA A 9 -4.30 53.25 -16.51
CA ALA A 9 -3.44 52.26 -17.14
C ALA A 9 -2.28 51.78 -16.26
N LEU A 10 -1.61 52.66 -15.50
CA LEU A 10 -0.54 52.31 -14.58
C LEU A 10 -1.08 51.48 -13.40
N VAL A 11 -2.19 51.90 -12.79
CA VAL A 11 -2.82 51.15 -11.67
C VAL A 11 -3.26 49.76 -12.13
N VAL A 12 -3.90 49.66 -13.30
CA VAL A 12 -4.30 48.38 -13.89
C VAL A 12 -3.09 47.52 -14.22
N THR A 13 -2.05 48.08 -14.84
CA THR A 13 -0.84 47.34 -15.21
C THR A 13 -0.10 46.82 -13.99
N THR A 14 0.07 47.65 -12.95
CA THR A 14 0.70 47.23 -11.69
C THR A 14 -0.12 46.15 -11.00
N THR A 15 -1.45 46.27 -10.97
CA THR A 15 -2.33 45.27 -10.34
C THR A 15 -2.24 43.92 -11.08
N VAL A 16 -2.30 43.92 -12.40
CA VAL A 16 -2.17 42.71 -13.22
C VAL A 16 -0.79 42.08 -13.02
N PHE A 17 0.28 42.89 -13.08
CA PHE A 17 1.64 42.40 -12.88
C PHE A 17 1.85 41.82 -11.48
N SER A 18 1.43 42.52 -10.42
CA SER A 18 1.48 42.02 -9.04
C SER A 18 0.67 40.74 -8.86
N THR A 19 -0.49 40.63 -9.50
CA THR A 19 -1.32 39.41 -9.46
C THR A 19 -0.64 38.24 -10.16
N ILE A 20 -0.07 38.46 -11.34
CA ILE A 20 0.68 37.42 -12.07
C ILE A 20 1.90 36.97 -11.27
N VAL A 21 2.68 37.91 -10.71
CA VAL A 21 3.84 37.59 -9.87
C VAL A 21 3.40 36.83 -8.61
N PHE A 22 2.34 37.28 -7.93
CA PHE A 22 1.80 36.59 -6.78
C PHE A 22 1.35 35.17 -7.12
N LEU A 23 0.61 34.98 -8.22
CA LEU A 23 0.16 33.67 -8.68
C LEU A 23 1.33 32.78 -9.10
N ALA A 24 2.36 33.32 -9.74
CA ALA A 24 3.56 32.58 -10.13
C ALA A 24 4.38 32.14 -8.91
N VAL A 25 4.59 33.04 -7.94
CA VAL A 25 5.28 32.74 -6.68
C VAL A 25 4.47 31.74 -5.86
N ALA A 26 3.16 31.96 -5.70
CA ALA A 26 2.27 31.05 -5.01
C ALA A 26 2.26 29.66 -5.68
N ARG A 27 2.16 29.58 -7.01
CA ARG A 27 2.26 28.32 -7.75
C ARG A 27 3.59 27.63 -7.52
N THR A 28 4.70 28.34 -7.57
CA THR A 28 6.05 27.77 -7.37
C THR A 28 6.26 27.28 -5.92
N LEU A 29 5.73 28.02 -4.94
CA LEU A 29 5.82 27.66 -3.52
C LEU A 29 4.87 26.51 -3.14
N LEU A 30 3.70 26.43 -3.76
CA LEU A 30 2.66 25.45 -3.43
C LEU A 30 2.77 24.16 -4.26
N TYR A 31 3.31 24.26 -5.49
CA TYR A 31 3.47 23.18 -6.47
C TYR A 31 4.88 23.21 -7.07
N PRO A 32 5.93 22.89 -6.28
CA PRO A 32 7.28 22.79 -6.81
C PRO A 32 7.36 21.70 -7.89
N VAL A 33 8.27 21.86 -8.86
CA VAL A 33 8.64 20.76 -9.75
C VAL A 33 9.30 19.67 -8.90
N GLN A 34 8.65 18.51 -8.79
CA GLN A 34 9.23 17.36 -8.12
C GLN A 34 10.13 16.59 -9.08
N PRO A 35 11.25 16.01 -8.60
CA PRO A 35 11.98 15.04 -9.40
C PRO A 35 11.08 13.85 -9.70
N LYS A 36 11.21 13.24 -10.89
CA LYS A 36 10.40 12.08 -11.29
C LYS A 36 10.52 10.92 -10.30
N THR A 37 11.75 10.69 -9.84
CA THR A 37 12.10 9.65 -8.87
C THR A 37 12.48 10.29 -7.55
N LEU A 38 11.81 9.88 -6.47
CA LEU A 38 12.11 10.24 -5.10
C LEU A 38 12.97 9.12 -4.51
N ARG A 39 14.23 9.42 -4.18
CA ARG A 39 15.20 8.39 -3.80
C ARG A 39 14.78 7.70 -2.50
N ASN A 40 14.99 6.39 -2.47
CA ASN A 40 14.79 5.60 -1.27
C ASN A 40 15.87 5.90 -0.23
N PRO A 41 15.62 5.57 1.04
CA PRO A 41 16.53 5.96 2.11
C PRO A 41 17.97 5.39 2.01
N LEU A 42 18.18 4.28 1.30
CA LEU A 42 19.53 3.72 1.09
C LEU A 42 20.35 4.55 0.14
N LYS A 43 19.71 5.14 -0.87
CA LYS A 43 20.34 6.04 -1.85
C LYS A 43 20.47 7.48 -1.36
N GLU A 44 19.68 7.88 -0.36
CA GLU A 44 19.77 9.21 0.28
C GLU A 44 20.85 9.30 1.38
N GLY A 45 21.61 8.21 1.62
CA GLY A 45 22.67 8.21 2.64
C GLY A 45 22.15 8.23 4.07
N VAL A 46 20.84 8.00 4.28
CA VAL A 46 20.25 7.87 5.61
C VAL A 46 20.83 6.66 6.35
N TYR A 47 21.23 5.65 5.58
CA TYR A 47 21.99 4.48 6.05
C TYR A 47 23.48 4.72 5.86
N ASP A 48 24.04 5.68 6.59
CA ASP A 48 25.48 5.85 6.65
C ASP A 48 26.10 4.64 7.38
N LYS A 49 26.86 3.83 6.63
CA LYS A 49 27.60 2.67 7.16
C LYS A 49 28.63 3.07 8.23
N SER A 50 29.02 4.35 8.30
CA SER A 50 29.92 4.88 9.33
C SER A 50 29.23 5.03 10.71
N ASN A 51 27.90 4.98 10.75
CA ASN A 51 27.08 5.12 11.96
C ASN A 51 26.19 3.88 12.17
N ALA A 52 26.82 2.71 12.10
CA ALA A 52 26.18 1.38 12.14
C ALA A 52 25.23 1.17 13.34
N ASP A 53 25.43 1.90 14.44
CA ASP A 53 24.62 1.78 15.65
C ASP A 53 23.19 2.36 15.50
N LYS A 54 22.98 3.34 14.62
CA LYS A 54 21.62 3.85 14.32
C LYS A 54 20.86 2.96 13.35
N VAL A 55 21.58 2.28 12.46
CA VAL A 55 21.02 1.34 11.48
C VAL A 55 20.69 0.00 12.15
N LYS A 56 21.55 -0.53 13.04
CA LYS A 56 21.33 -1.81 13.74
C LYS A 56 20.04 -1.89 14.56
N ASN A 57 19.54 -0.75 15.03
CA ASN A 57 18.30 -0.68 15.80
C ASN A 57 17.05 -0.50 14.94
N LEU A 58 17.19 -0.38 13.62
CA LEU A 58 16.04 -0.36 12.72
C LEU A 58 15.46 -1.76 12.62
N VAL A 59 14.14 -1.79 12.71
CA VAL A 59 13.36 -3.01 12.65
C VAL A 59 13.49 -3.75 11.33
N TYR A 60 13.51 -2.98 10.25
CA TYR A 60 13.51 -3.49 8.90
C TYR A 60 14.84 -3.13 8.28
N GLN A 61 15.66 -4.17 8.12
CA GLN A 61 16.99 -4.05 7.55
C GLN A 61 16.94 -4.23 6.03
N PRO A 62 17.83 -3.58 5.27
CA PRO A 62 17.91 -3.77 3.81
C PRO A 62 18.14 -5.22 3.39
N ASP A 63 18.79 -6.01 4.24
CA ASP A 63 19.11 -7.43 4.11
C ASP A 63 18.24 -8.33 5.00
N GLN A 64 17.05 -7.85 5.43
CA GLN A 64 16.10 -8.58 6.28
C GLN A 64 15.77 -10.00 5.78
N PHE A 65 15.79 -10.20 4.46
CA PHE A 65 15.56 -11.49 3.83
C PHE A 65 16.72 -11.85 2.88
N PRO A 66 17.00 -13.15 2.67
CA PRO A 66 18.00 -13.58 1.69
C PRO A 66 17.64 -13.13 0.27
N GLY A 67 18.67 -13.00 -0.58
CA GLY A 67 18.51 -12.58 -1.97
C GLY A 67 18.07 -11.13 -2.15
N ALA A 68 18.26 -10.29 -1.12
CA ALA A 68 18.02 -8.86 -1.17
C ALA A 68 18.82 -8.20 -2.31
N ARG A 69 18.13 -7.46 -3.18
CA ARG A 69 18.74 -6.71 -4.27
C ARG A 69 17.94 -5.45 -4.59
N ASP A 70 18.64 -4.47 -5.14
CA ASP A 70 18.05 -3.30 -5.78
C ASP A 70 17.93 -3.56 -7.28
N VAL A 71 16.72 -3.42 -7.81
CA VAL A 71 16.43 -3.61 -9.23
C VAL A 71 16.22 -2.22 -9.84
N GLU A 72 17.15 -1.77 -10.66
CA GLU A 72 17.02 -0.50 -11.38
C GLU A 72 15.96 -0.62 -12.48
N THR A 73 15.05 0.35 -12.53
CA THR A 73 13.97 0.40 -13.52
C THR A 73 13.80 1.82 -14.06
N PRO A 74 13.04 2.02 -15.15
CA PRO A 74 12.71 3.37 -15.64
C PRO A 74 11.99 4.27 -14.63
N TYR A 75 11.41 3.71 -13.56
CA TYR A 75 10.69 4.44 -12.52
C TYR A 75 11.54 4.71 -11.27
N GLY A 76 12.74 4.15 -11.20
CA GLY A 76 13.59 4.12 -10.00
C GLY A 76 13.91 2.69 -9.57
N SER A 77 14.60 2.55 -8.43
CA SER A 77 14.98 1.25 -7.87
C SER A 77 13.85 0.61 -7.09
N ILE A 78 13.71 -0.71 -7.25
CA ILE A 78 12.81 -1.55 -6.46
C ILE A 78 13.64 -2.44 -5.55
N ARG A 79 13.33 -2.46 -4.25
CA ARG A 79 13.88 -3.45 -3.32
C ARG A 79 13.15 -4.78 -3.52
N VAL A 80 13.90 -5.83 -3.86
CA VAL A 80 13.41 -7.18 -4.06
C VAL A 80 14.16 -8.17 -3.18
N TYR A 81 13.45 -9.17 -2.68
CA TYR A 81 13.98 -10.30 -1.91
C TYR A 81 13.51 -11.59 -2.56
N GLU A 82 14.42 -12.54 -2.74
CA GLU A 82 14.10 -13.80 -3.40
C GLU A 82 14.88 -14.96 -2.76
N PHE A 83 14.17 -15.95 -2.21
CA PHE A 83 14.77 -16.99 -1.38
C PHE A 83 13.92 -18.27 -1.34
N GLY A 84 14.48 -19.34 -0.76
CA GLY A 84 13.92 -20.70 -0.83
C GLY A 84 14.55 -21.51 -1.99
N PRO A 85 14.21 -22.80 -2.12
CA PRO A 85 14.79 -23.67 -3.14
C PRO A 85 14.53 -23.17 -4.56
N GLU A 86 15.52 -23.23 -5.47
CA GLU A 86 15.37 -22.72 -6.85
C GLU A 86 14.29 -23.46 -7.65
N GLU A 87 14.17 -24.78 -7.41
CA GLU A 87 13.13 -25.65 -7.99
C GLU A 87 11.80 -25.62 -7.21
N GLY A 88 11.73 -24.82 -6.14
CA GLY A 88 10.53 -24.68 -5.33
C GLY A 88 9.39 -24.02 -6.13
N GLU A 89 8.15 -24.40 -5.83
CA GLU A 89 7.01 -23.73 -6.43
C GLU A 89 7.01 -22.24 -6.06
N LYS A 90 6.74 -21.38 -7.04
CA LYS A 90 6.97 -19.94 -6.94
C LYS A 90 5.79 -19.23 -6.27
N VAL A 91 6.07 -18.37 -5.31
CA VAL A 91 5.08 -17.56 -4.58
C VAL A 91 5.52 -16.10 -4.55
N LEU A 92 4.75 -15.22 -5.18
CA LEU A 92 4.94 -13.77 -5.14
C LEU A 92 4.04 -13.15 -4.07
N PHE A 93 4.59 -12.29 -3.23
CA PHE A 93 3.87 -11.56 -2.20
C PHE A 93 3.79 -10.07 -2.49
N VAL A 94 2.61 -9.47 -2.26
CA VAL A 94 2.36 -8.03 -2.42
C VAL A 94 1.75 -7.47 -1.13
N HIS A 95 2.40 -6.48 -0.53
CA HIS A 95 2.03 -5.92 0.77
C HIS A 95 1.01 -4.78 0.69
N GLY A 96 0.57 -4.31 1.87
CA GLY A 96 -0.44 -3.25 2.05
C GLY A 96 0.04 -1.83 1.72
N ILE A 97 -0.82 -0.83 1.96
CA ILE A 97 -0.59 0.55 1.49
C ILE A 97 0.53 1.27 2.28
N SER A 98 0.62 1.01 3.59
CA SER A 98 1.45 1.77 4.53
C SER A 98 2.69 1.02 5.01
N THR A 99 2.67 -0.31 4.97
CA THR A 99 3.74 -1.18 5.47
C THR A 99 4.73 -1.57 4.37
N PRO A 100 5.99 -1.89 4.67
CA PRO A 100 6.87 -2.59 3.72
C PRO A 100 6.56 -4.10 3.68
N CYS A 101 7.29 -4.86 2.84
CA CYS A 101 7.02 -6.29 2.62
C CYS A 101 7.19 -7.16 3.88
N VAL A 102 7.89 -6.67 4.90
CA VAL A 102 8.16 -7.40 6.16
C VAL A 102 6.90 -7.78 6.94
N THR A 103 5.77 -7.12 6.71
CA THR A 103 4.48 -7.50 7.33
C THR A 103 4.06 -8.94 6.95
N LEU A 104 4.49 -9.42 5.78
CA LEU A 104 4.20 -10.77 5.27
C LEU A 104 5.27 -11.81 5.66
N ALA A 105 6.29 -11.40 6.43
CA ALA A 105 7.41 -12.27 6.82
C ALA A 105 6.99 -13.59 7.47
N PRO A 106 6.02 -13.64 8.42
CA PRO A 106 5.66 -14.89 9.09
C PRO A 106 5.15 -15.96 8.11
N ILE A 107 4.34 -15.56 7.13
CA ILE A 107 3.78 -16.45 6.11
C ILE A 107 4.87 -16.83 5.10
N ALA A 108 5.58 -15.83 4.56
CA ALA A 108 6.63 -16.02 3.56
C ALA A 108 7.75 -16.97 4.03
N LEU A 109 8.28 -16.75 5.24
CA LEU A 109 9.34 -17.59 5.81
C LEU A 109 8.85 -19.02 6.12
N ALA A 110 7.59 -19.17 6.56
CA ALA A 110 7.01 -20.49 6.80
C ALA A 110 6.84 -21.29 5.50
N LEU A 111 6.43 -20.64 4.41
CA LEU A 111 6.35 -21.29 3.10
C LEU A 111 7.75 -21.62 2.55
N ALA A 112 8.74 -20.73 2.68
CA ALA A 112 10.12 -21.07 2.28
C ALA A 112 10.64 -22.33 2.99
N LYS A 113 10.36 -22.47 4.29
CA LYS A 113 10.70 -23.69 5.07
C LYS A 113 9.98 -24.94 4.59
N ARG A 114 8.84 -24.80 3.91
CA ARG A 114 8.08 -25.88 3.28
C ARG A 114 8.50 -26.16 1.83
N GLY A 115 9.59 -25.56 1.36
CA GLY A 115 10.16 -25.82 0.03
C GLY A 115 9.70 -24.87 -1.08
N TYR A 116 8.93 -23.82 -0.76
CA TYR A 116 8.49 -22.83 -1.74
C TYR A 116 9.60 -21.83 -2.09
N ARG A 117 9.63 -21.39 -3.35
CA ARG A 117 10.45 -20.26 -3.80
C ARG A 117 9.67 -18.97 -3.60
N ILE A 118 10.17 -18.08 -2.76
CA ILE A 118 9.47 -16.87 -2.32
C ILE A 118 10.08 -15.65 -2.98
N MET A 119 9.21 -14.74 -3.42
CA MET A 119 9.59 -13.39 -3.82
C MET A 119 8.75 -12.36 -3.07
N LEU A 120 9.44 -11.41 -2.45
CA LEU A 120 8.90 -10.24 -1.76
C LEU A 120 9.52 -9.00 -2.40
N PHE A 121 8.80 -7.90 -2.41
CA PHE A 121 9.32 -6.61 -2.84
C PHE A 121 8.59 -5.48 -2.14
N ASP A 122 9.24 -4.33 -2.03
CA ASP A 122 8.59 -3.13 -1.53
C ASP A 122 7.91 -2.37 -2.67
N LEU A 123 6.63 -2.02 -2.49
CA LEU A 123 5.90 -1.13 -3.39
C LEU A 123 6.61 0.22 -3.53
N PHE A 124 6.51 0.88 -4.70
CA PHE A 124 7.14 2.19 -4.91
C PHE A 124 6.80 3.18 -3.79
N GLY A 125 7.81 3.85 -3.27
CA GLY A 125 7.73 4.76 -2.12
C GLY A 125 7.51 4.08 -0.77
N ARG A 126 7.65 2.75 -0.66
CA ARG A 126 7.62 2.02 0.61
C ARG A 126 8.95 1.30 0.81
N GLY A 127 9.24 0.99 2.06
CA GLY A 127 10.45 0.28 2.45
C GLY A 127 11.69 0.89 1.84
N PHE A 128 12.37 0.11 1.01
CA PHE A 128 13.59 0.50 0.33
C PHE A 128 13.44 0.70 -1.18
N SER A 129 12.21 0.84 -1.68
CA SER A 129 11.94 1.18 -3.08
C SER A 129 11.85 2.69 -3.28
N ASP A 130 12.34 3.19 -4.42
CA ASP A 130 12.20 4.61 -4.78
C ASP A 130 10.71 4.99 -4.90
N GLY A 131 10.37 6.25 -4.66
CA GLY A 131 9.04 6.80 -4.94
C GLY A 131 8.92 7.32 -6.38
N VAL A 132 7.73 7.19 -6.95
CA VAL A 132 7.42 7.69 -8.30
C VAL A 132 6.53 8.93 -8.19
N ALA A 133 7.01 10.10 -8.60
CA ALA A 133 6.33 11.36 -8.34
C ALA A 133 5.64 11.98 -9.56
N ASP A 134 5.96 11.52 -10.79
CA ASP A 134 5.46 12.11 -12.03
C ASP A 134 4.24 11.40 -12.62
N ILE A 135 3.84 10.25 -12.07
CA ILE A 135 2.66 9.48 -12.48
C ILE A 135 1.87 8.94 -11.27
N PRO A 136 0.56 8.66 -11.42
CA PRO A 136 -0.25 8.15 -10.32
C PRO A 136 0.13 6.72 -9.92
N HIS A 137 0.12 6.47 -8.60
CA HIS A 137 0.15 5.14 -8.01
C HIS A 137 -1.21 4.44 -8.17
N ASP A 138 -1.49 4.01 -9.39
CA ASP A 138 -2.68 3.26 -9.76
C ASP A 138 -2.36 1.78 -10.04
N ALA A 139 -3.39 1.01 -10.41
CA ALA A 139 -3.22 -0.40 -10.77
C ALA A 139 -2.22 -0.63 -11.91
N ARG A 140 -2.08 0.31 -12.87
CA ARG A 140 -1.17 0.17 -14.01
C ARG A 140 0.28 0.27 -13.57
N LEU A 141 0.59 1.24 -12.70
CA LEU A 141 1.93 1.39 -12.13
C LEU A 141 2.31 0.16 -11.29
N TYR A 142 1.41 -0.30 -10.42
CA TYR A 142 1.71 -1.43 -9.54
C TYR A 142 1.82 -2.77 -10.27
N VAL A 143 0.96 -3.02 -11.26
CA VAL A 143 1.08 -4.21 -12.11
C VAL A 143 2.39 -4.17 -12.91
N SER A 144 2.78 -2.99 -13.41
CA SER A 144 4.07 -2.80 -14.07
C SER A 144 5.24 -3.06 -13.12
N GLN A 145 5.14 -2.61 -11.86
CA GLN A 145 6.12 -2.90 -10.81
C GLN A 145 6.28 -4.40 -10.60
N MET A 146 5.18 -5.15 -10.50
CA MET A 146 5.21 -6.61 -10.36
C MET A 146 5.93 -7.29 -11.53
N LEU A 147 5.67 -6.86 -12.77
CA LEU A 147 6.36 -7.40 -13.94
C LEU A 147 7.87 -7.14 -13.91
N LEU A 148 8.29 -5.93 -13.51
CA LEU A 148 9.71 -5.57 -13.36
C LEU A 148 10.39 -6.42 -12.27
N VAL A 149 9.69 -6.69 -11.16
CA VAL A 149 10.15 -7.56 -10.08
C VAL A 149 10.33 -9.00 -10.57
N LEU A 150 9.34 -9.56 -11.27
CA LEU A 150 9.42 -10.92 -11.84
C LEU A 150 10.56 -11.04 -12.85
N ALA A 151 10.72 -10.05 -13.74
CA ALA A 151 11.77 -10.01 -14.75
C ALA A 151 13.18 -9.84 -14.17
N SER A 152 13.30 -9.37 -12.92
CA SER A 152 14.59 -9.20 -12.24
C SER A 152 15.21 -10.50 -11.72
N SER A 153 14.44 -11.59 -11.72
CA SER A 153 14.91 -12.87 -11.19
C SER A 153 15.82 -13.57 -12.19
N PRO A 154 16.89 -14.24 -11.74
CA PRO A 154 17.63 -15.16 -12.60
C PRO A 154 16.83 -16.43 -12.94
N LEU A 155 15.73 -16.71 -12.23
CA LEU A 155 14.87 -17.87 -12.46
C LEU A 155 13.69 -17.50 -13.36
N ALA A 156 13.19 -18.44 -14.15
CA ALA A 156 12.00 -18.21 -14.98
C ALA A 156 10.73 -18.20 -14.11
N TRP A 157 10.20 -17.01 -13.81
CA TRP A 157 8.91 -16.85 -13.11
C TRP A 157 7.70 -16.94 -14.04
N THR A 158 7.90 -16.78 -15.35
CA THR A 158 6.87 -16.86 -16.38
C THR A 158 6.98 -18.19 -17.11
N GLY A 159 6.08 -19.13 -16.82
CA GLY A 159 6.06 -20.46 -17.42
C GLY A 159 4.66 -21.06 -17.43
N THR A 160 4.51 -22.26 -18.00
CA THR A 160 3.19 -22.89 -18.24
C THR A 160 2.40 -23.20 -16.98
N ASN A 161 3.06 -23.34 -15.83
CA ASN A 161 2.41 -23.66 -14.57
C ASN A 161 2.01 -22.43 -13.74
N GLY A 162 2.34 -21.22 -14.20
CA GLY A 162 2.14 -19.98 -13.45
C GLY A 162 2.86 -19.96 -12.08
N PHE A 163 2.74 -18.86 -11.35
CA PHE A 163 3.15 -18.76 -9.95
C PHE A 163 1.93 -18.53 -9.05
N ARG A 164 2.11 -18.72 -7.74
CA ARG A 164 1.08 -18.39 -6.74
C ARG A 164 1.22 -16.96 -6.28
N LEU A 165 0.12 -16.22 -6.22
CA LEU A 165 0.12 -14.80 -5.88
C LEU A 165 -0.62 -14.60 -4.55
N VAL A 166 0.05 -13.96 -3.58
CA VAL A 166 -0.52 -13.60 -2.28
C VAL A 166 -0.52 -12.08 -2.15
N GLY A 167 -1.71 -11.49 -2.02
CA GLY A 167 -1.87 -10.04 -1.86
C GLY A 167 -2.56 -9.68 -0.56
N TYR A 168 -1.99 -8.76 0.22
CA TYR A 168 -2.56 -8.25 1.47
C TYR A 168 -3.05 -6.81 1.34
N SER A 169 -4.26 -6.50 1.82
CA SER A 169 -4.82 -5.14 1.83
C SER A 169 -4.79 -4.52 0.41
N LEU A 170 -4.14 -3.37 0.21
CA LEU A 170 -3.92 -2.79 -1.12
C LEU A 170 -3.23 -3.78 -2.07
N GLY A 171 -2.27 -4.57 -1.58
CA GLY A 171 -1.62 -5.63 -2.34
C GLY A 171 -2.59 -6.70 -2.84
N GLY A 172 -3.70 -6.94 -2.13
CA GLY A 172 -4.82 -7.77 -2.59
C GLY A 172 -5.55 -7.13 -3.78
N GLY A 173 -5.88 -5.84 -3.67
CA GLY A 173 -6.47 -5.08 -4.78
C GLY A 173 -5.57 -5.07 -6.02
N ILE A 174 -4.27 -4.85 -5.85
CA ILE A 174 -3.25 -4.93 -6.91
C ILE A 174 -3.20 -6.34 -7.50
N ALA A 175 -3.20 -7.38 -6.66
CA ALA A 175 -3.14 -8.77 -7.09
C ALA A 175 -4.35 -9.20 -7.94
N ILE A 176 -5.55 -8.69 -7.65
CA ILE A 176 -6.75 -8.89 -8.49
C ILE A 176 -6.51 -8.31 -9.89
N HIS A 177 -6.02 -7.07 -9.98
CA HIS A 177 -5.72 -6.44 -11.27
C HIS A 177 -4.63 -7.20 -12.05
N PHE A 178 -3.58 -7.65 -11.37
CA PHE A 178 -2.54 -8.48 -11.99
C PHE A 178 -3.09 -9.80 -12.51
N ALA A 179 -3.87 -10.53 -11.70
CA ALA A 179 -4.47 -11.81 -12.09
C ALA A 179 -5.47 -11.67 -13.24
N ASN A 180 -6.19 -10.54 -13.33
CA ASN A 180 -7.07 -10.24 -14.46
C ASN A 180 -6.29 -9.92 -15.74
N ALA A 181 -5.18 -9.21 -15.64
CA ALA A 181 -4.34 -8.84 -16.79
C ALA A 181 -3.49 -10.01 -17.31
N PHE A 182 -3.03 -10.89 -16.41
CA PHE A 182 -2.14 -12.01 -16.71
C PHE A 182 -2.67 -13.32 -16.12
N PRO A 183 -3.85 -13.80 -16.54
CA PRO A 183 -4.49 -14.96 -15.92
C PRO A 183 -3.63 -16.23 -16.01
N HIS A 184 -2.86 -16.40 -17.09
CA HIS A 184 -1.96 -17.55 -17.28
C HIS A 184 -0.71 -17.52 -16.39
N LEU A 185 -0.34 -16.35 -15.84
CA LEU A 185 0.81 -16.24 -14.94
C LEU A 185 0.43 -16.54 -13.49
N VAL A 186 -0.86 -16.49 -13.14
CA VAL A 186 -1.33 -16.67 -11.76
C VAL A 186 -2.10 -17.98 -11.63
N ARG A 187 -1.43 -19.00 -11.10
CA ARG A 187 -2.03 -20.32 -10.84
C ARG A 187 -3.03 -20.27 -9.70
N ASP A 188 -2.59 -19.77 -8.55
CA ASP A 188 -3.41 -19.63 -7.34
C ASP A 188 -3.34 -18.19 -6.85
N LEU A 189 -4.49 -17.63 -6.48
CA LEU A 189 -4.63 -16.28 -5.95
C LEU A 189 -5.13 -16.33 -4.51
N VAL A 190 -4.33 -15.87 -3.55
CA VAL A 190 -4.70 -15.76 -2.14
C VAL A 190 -4.80 -14.28 -1.77
N LEU A 191 -5.99 -13.86 -1.36
CA LEU A 191 -6.31 -12.49 -1.01
C LEU A 191 -6.50 -12.39 0.51
N LEU A 192 -5.64 -11.64 1.18
CA LEU A 192 -5.65 -11.44 2.62
C LEU A 192 -6.21 -10.04 2.91
N ALA A 193 -7.41 -9.94 3.49
CA ALA A 193 -8.15 -8.69 3.70
C ALA A 193 -8.03 -7.72 2.50
N PRO A 194 -8.37 -8.15 1.26
CA PRO A 194 -8.09 -7.36 0.06
C PRO A 194 -8.88 -6.04 0.01
N ALA A 195 -8.20 -4.97 -0.39
CA ALA A 195 -8.87 -3.74 -0.77
C ALA A 195 -9.63 -3.91 -2.10
N GLY A 196 -10.45 -2.90 -2.45
CA GLY A 196 -11.15 -2.81 -3.73
C GLY A 196 -12.64 -2.56 -3.58
N LEU A 197 -13.27 -3.02 -2.50
CA LEU A 197 -14.71 -2.81 -2.26
C LEU A 197 -14.97 -1.90 -1.06
N ILE A 198 -13.95 -1.19 -0.58
CA ILE A 198 -14.13 -0.20 0.48
C ILE A 198 -15.06 0.89 -0.05
N ARG A 199 -16.15 1.16 0.66
CA ARG A 199 -17.17 2.11 0.20
C ARG A 199 -16.59 3.52 0.23
N ALA A 200 -16.73 4.27 -0.85
CA ALA A 200 -16.27 5.64 -0.89
C ALA A 200 -16.98 6.55 0.13
N ALA A 201 -18.20 6.18 0.56
CA ALA A 201 -18.91 6.84 1.65
C ALA A 201 -18.18 6.73 3.00
N SER A 202 -17.49 5.61 3.24
CA SER A 202 -16.64 5.42 4.42
C SER A 202 -15.55 6.45 4.50
N PHE A 203 -15.16 7.07 3.38
CA PHE A 203 -14.08 8.05 3.29
C PHE A 203 -14.47 9.50 3.57
N GLY A 204 -15.72 9.79 3.94
CA GLY A 204 -16.16 11.14 4.33
C GLY A 204 -16.09 12.16 3.20
N ARG A 205 -17.21 12.83 2.88
CA ARG A 205 -17.31 13.73 1.72
C ARG A 205 -16.23 14.82 1.68
N VAL A 206 -15.85 15.34 2.85
CA VAL A 206 -14.78 16.32 3.01
C VAL A 206 -13.41 15.72 2.71
N SER A 207 -13.09 14.51 3.19
CA SER A 207 -11.79 13.90 2.89
C SER A 207 -11.64 13.56 1.41
N ARG A 208 -12.68 12.98 0.81
CA ARG A 208 -12.71 12.71 -0.63
C ARG A 208 -12.49 14.01 -1.41
N PHE A 209 -13.17 15.09 -1.02
CA PHE A 209 -12.98 16.40 -1.64
C PHE A 209 -11.54 16.93 -1.45
N LEU A 210 -10.95 16.86 -0.24
CA LEU A 210 -9.59 17.33 0.01
C LEU A 210 -8.53 16.56 -0.79
N PHE A 211 -8.69 15.24 -0.92
CA PHE A 211 -7.76 14.40 -1.68
C PHE A 211 -7.98 14.48 -3.20
N VAL A 212 -9.21 14.66 -3.68
CA VAL A 212 -9.55 14.58 -5.12
C VAL A 212 -9.64 15.96 -5.79
N SER A 213 -10.00 17.03 -5.07
CA SER A 213 -10.28 18.34 -5.68
C SER A 213 -9.05 19.06 -6.25
N GLY A 214 -7.84 18.69 -5.81
CA GLY A 214 -6.60 19.39 -6.20
C GLY A 214 -6.50 20.85 -5.68
N LEU A 215 -7.53 21.33 -4.98
CA LEU A 215 -7.62 22.70 -4.45
C LEU A 215 -6.74 22.93 -3.23
N VAL A 216 -6.44 21.86 -2.48
CA VAL A 216 -5.48 21.91 -1.38
C VAL A 216 -4.07 21.74 -1.95
N PRO A 217 -3.16 22.70 -1.74
CA PRO A 217 -1.76 22.54 -2.11
C PRO A 217 -1.18 21.24 -1.59
N GLU A 218 -0.52 20.49 -2.48
CA GLU A 218 -0.02 19.16 -2.18
C GLU A 218 0.96 19.15 -0.99
N ARG A 219 1.75 20.21 -0.83
CA ARG A 219 2.63 20.42 0.32
C ARG A 219 1.88 20.49 1.65
N LEU A 220 0.75 21.21 1.69
CA LEU A 220 -0.03 21.34 2.92
C LEU A 220 -0.69 20.02 3.28
N LEU A 221 -1.22 19.30 2.29
CA LEU A 221 -1.78 17.98 2.49
C LEU A 221 -0.71 16.95 2.92
N ALA A 222 0.50 17.03 2.36
CA ALA A 222 1.63 16.21 2.78
C ALA A 222 2.04 16.50 4.23
N ILE A 223 2.11 17.77 4.64
CA ILE A 223 2.39 18.14 6.04
C ILE A 223 1.31 17.60 6.99
N ALA A 224 0.03 17.74 6.63
CA ALA A 224 -1.08 17.23 7.42
C ALA A 224 -1.05 15.69 7.54
N THR A 225 -0.78 15.01 6.42
CA THR A 225 -0.63 13.55 6.35
C THR A 225 0.54 13.08 7.21
N ARG A 226 1.70 13.73 7.10
CA ARG A 226 2.91 13.45 7.88
C ARG A 226 2.64 13.52 9.39
N ARG A 227 1.99 14.59 9.84
CA ARG A 227 1.65 14.80 11.25
C ARG A 227 0.72 13.74 11.80
N ARG A 228 -0.22 13.23 10.99
CA ARG A 228 -1.14 12.16 11.42
C ARG A 228 -0.46 10.81 11.51
N LEU A 229 0.28 10.40 10.49
CA LEU A 229 1.01 9.13 10.48
C LEU A 229 2.06 9.01 11.61
N GLN A 230 2.44 10.15 12.22
CA GLN A 230 3.33 10.20 13.39
C GLN A 230 2.62 10.19 14.75
N LYS A 231 1.28 10.24 14.83
CA LYS A 231 0.59 10.32 16.11
C LYS A 231 0.79 9.06 16.98
N PRO A 232 1.05 9.20 18.29
CA PRO A 232 1.22 8.08 19.21
C PRO A 232 -0.12 7.42 19.60
N ILE A 233 -0.07 6.09 19.84
CA ILE A 233 -1.20 5.16 20.03
C ILE A 233 -2.15 5.56 21.18
N ALA A 234 -1.64 6.20 22.24
CA ALA A 234 -2.46 6.57 23.39
C ALA A 234 -3.59 7.58 23.06
N ALA A 235 -3.50 8.29 21.93
CA ALA A 235 -4.52 9.25 21.51
C ALA A 235 -5.65 8.64 20.66
N SER A 236 -5.46 7.45 20.08
CA SER A 236 -6.44 6.75 19.24
C SER A 236 -7.23 5.66 19.98
N ALA A 237 -6.81 5.27 21.19
CA ALA A 237 -7.46 4.24 22.02
C ALA A 237 -8.71 4.71 22.79
N ARG A 238 -9.43 5.75 22.33
CA ARG A 238 -10.75 6.07 22.89
C ARG A 238 -11.82 5.27 22.15
N PRO A 239 -12.73 4.58 22.84
CA PRO A 239 -13.86 3.94 22.17
C PRO A 239 -14.65 5.02 21.43
N ALA A 240 -15.09 4.70 20.22
CA ALA A 240 -15.97 5.57 19.45
C ALA A 240 -17.23 5.87 20.27
N ARG A 241 -17.26 7.04 20.92
CA ARG A 241 -18.50 7.61 21.43
C ARG A 241 -19.34 7.96 20.21
N GLU A 242 -20.54 7.40 20.13
CA GLU A 242 -21.60 7.93 19.31
C GLU A 242 -21.78 9.41 19.67
N THR A 243 -21.21 10.29 18.85
CA THR A 243 -21.41 11.73 18.95
C THR A 243 -21.88 12.18 17.56
N PRO A 244 -22.99 12.93 17.46
CA PRO A 244 -23.48 13.39 16.16
C PRO A 244 -22.49 14.39 15.56
N ALA A 245 -22.25 14.25 14.27
CA ALA A 245 -21.77 15.21 13.27
C ALA A 245 -20.83 16.38 13.70
N GLU A 246 -19.80 16.61 12.88
CA GLU A 246 -18.95 17.82 12.82
C GLU A 246 -17.65 17.85 13.64
N THR A 247 -16.90 16.74 13.67
CA THR A 247 -15.43 16.85 13.78
C THR A 247 -14.77 16.44 12.48
N ILE A 248 -13.77 17.20 12.03
CA ILE A 248 -12.97 17.06 10.80
C ILE A 248 -12.06 15.81 10.91
N ALA A 249 -12.66 14.65 11.16
CA ALA A 249 -12.03 13.35 11.16
C ALA A 249 -12.18 12.77 9.76
N THR A 250 -11.14 12.94 8.95
CA THR A 250 -11.00 12.41 7.59
C THR A 250 -10.78 10.90 7.64
N PRO A 251 -11.75 10.05 7.23
CA PRO A 251 -11.64 8.61 7.33
C PRO A 251 -10.62 7.97 6.38
N THR A 252 -10.08 8.71 5.39
CA THR A 252 -9.02 8.22 4.48
C THR A 252 -7.69 7.92 5.14
N LEU A 253 -7.42 8.56 6.28
CA LEU A 253 -6.23 8.30 7.07
C LEU A 253 -6.43 7.18 8.10
N ASN A 254 -7.68 6.76 8.37
CA ASN A 254 -7.97 5.64 9.26
C ASN A 254 -7.51 4.31 8.67
N VAL A 255 -7.44 4.17 7.33
CA VAL A 255 -6.94 2.96 6.67
C VAL A 255 -5.44 2.73 6.94
N ALA A 256 -4.66 3.80 6.94
CA ALA A 256 -3.24 3.74 7.25
C ALA A 256 -2.96 3.60 8.74
N GLU A 257 -3.79 4.23 9.57
CA GLU A 257 -3.73 4.01 11.01
C GLU A 257 -4.11 2.56 11.34
N ALA A 258 -5.16 1.99 10.75
CA ALA A 258 -5.58 0.60 11.01
C ALA A 258 -4.61 -0.48 10.51
N GLU A 259 -3.85 -0.26 9.42
CA GLU A 259 -2.72 -1.14 9.07
C GLU A 259 -1.57 -1.13 10.10
N VAL A 260 -1.56 -0.14 11.01
CA VAL A 260 -0.41 0.24 11.84
C VAL A 260 -0.84 0.51 13.30
N VAL A 261 -2.08 0.23 13.71
CA VAL A 261 -2.60 0.50 15.05
C VAL A 261 -3.31 -0.76 15.54
N PRO A 262 -2.76 -1.45 16.55
CA PRO A 262 -3.37 -2.66 17.09
C PRO A 262 -4.69 -2.33 17.78
N VAL A 263 -5.61 -3.30 17.75
CA VAL A 263 -6.91 -3.19 18.42
C VAL A 263 -6.72 -3.00 19.92
N SER A 264 -7.42 -2.00 20.47
CA SER A 264 -7.37 -1.65 21.90
C SER A 264 -7.66 -2.87 22.79
N GLY A 265 -6.73 -3.17 23.70
CA GLY A 265 -6.90 -4.21 24.73
C GLY A 265 -6.17 -5.54 24.47
N VAL A 266 -5.54 -5.73 23.30
CA VAL A 266 -4.71 -6.91 23.01
C VAL A 266 -3.22 -6.55 23.09
N ALA A 267 -2.39 -7.47 23.60
CA ALA A 267 -0.94 -7.28 23.68
C ALA A 267 -0.34 -7.27 22.26
N VAL A 268 0.30 -6.15 21.92
CA VAL A 268 0.99 -5.95 20.64
C VAL A 268 2.14 -6.96 20.50
N THR A 269 2.17 -7.73 19.42
CA THR A 269 3.28 -8.65 19.17
C THR A 269 4.58 -7.88 18.90
N PRO A 270 5.75 -8.49 19.13
CA PRO A 270 7.02 -7.87 18.79
C PRO A 270 7.13 -7.49 17.32
N LEU A 271 6.46 -8.20 16.39
CA LEU A 271 6.49 -7.87 14.97
C LEU A 271 5.63 -6.65 14.64
N GLU A 272 4.42 -6.55 15.20
CA GLU A 272 3.54 -5.38 15.00
C GLU A 272 4.24 -4.11 15.50
N HIS A 273 4.74 -4.11 16.75
CA HIS A 273 5.47 -2.97 17.33
C HIS A 273 6.57 -2.49 16.39
N ARG A 274 7.31 -3.46 15.85
CA ARG A 274 8.40 -3.26 14.95
C ARG A 274 7.94 -2.62 13.63
N VAL A 275 6.93 -3.19 12.96
CA VAL A 275 6.39 -2.65 11.70
C VAL A 275 5.91 -1.21 11.91
N MET A 276 5.23 -0.94 13.04
CA MET A 276 4.79 0.41 13.39
C MET A 276 5.94 1.41 13.53
N GLU A 277 7.01 1.04 14.23
CA GLU A 277 8.20 1.87 14.35
C GLU A 277 8.80 2.19 12.98
N TYR A 278 8.86 1.19 12.10
CA TYR A 278 9.40 1.39 10.76
C TYR A 278 8.52 2.29 9.88
N VAL A 279 7.19 2.17 9.96
CA VAL A 279 6.28 3.09 9.25
C VAL A 279 6.50 4.53 9.70
N ARG A 280 6.59 4.78 11.01
CA ARG A 280 6.91 6.12 11.54
C ARG A 280 8.28 6.62 11.07
N TRP A 281 9.25 5.71 10.98
CA TRP A 281 10.56 6.02 10.47
C TRP A 281 10.54 6.38 8.98
N MET A 282 9.76 5.68 8.14
CA MET A 282 9.58 6.04 6.72
C MET A 282 8.97 7.43 6.56
N VAL A 283 8.00 7.79 7.41
CA VAL A 283 7.38 9.13 7.38
C VAL A 283 8.42 10.24 7.50
N THR A 284 9.50 10.04 8.27
CA THR A 284 10.58 11.01 8.45
C THR A 284 11.71 10.88 7.44
N HIS A 285 12.07 9.67 7.05
CA HIS A 285 13.32 9.37 6.33
C HIS A 285 13.14 8.91 4.88
N HIS A 286 11.92 8.63 4.44
CA HIS A 286 11.65 8.24 3.06
C HIS A 286 10.89 9.35 2.34
N SER A 287 11.61 10.09 1.48
CA SER A 287 11.06 11.22 0.71
C SER A 287 9.86 10.82 -0.17
N GLY A 288 9.88 9.59 -0.70
CA GLY A 288 8.81 8.98 -1.49
C GLY A 288 7.56 8.53 -0.72
N PHE A 289 7.63 8.29 0.60
CA PHE A 289 6.55 7.61 1.32
C PHE A 289 5.24 8.38 1.36
N VAL A 290 5.27 9.63 1.85
CA VAL A 290 4.05 10.44 1.97
C VAL A 290 3.42 10.74 0.59
N PRO A 291 4.18 11.15 -0.44
CA PRO A 291 3.63 11.33 -1.80
C PRO A 291 3.01 10.05 -2.38
N ALA A 292 3.72 8.92 -2.27
CA ALA A 292 3.25 7.64 -2.79
C ALA A 292 1.99 7.16 -2.06
N PHE A 293 1.95 7.30 -0.73
CA PHE A 293 0.78 7.00 0.09
C PHE A 293 -0.43 7.85 -0.34
N MET A 294 -0.28 9.17 -0.42
CA MET A 294 -1.35 10.08 -0.85
C MET A 294 -1.84 9.77 -2.26
N SER A 295 -0.92 9.49 -3.19
CA SER A 295 -1.26 9.08 -4.55
C SER A 295 -2.04 7.77 -4.56
N SER A 296 -1.71 6.82 -3.67
CA SER A 296 -2.38 5.52 -3.61
C SER A 296 -3.81 5.66 -3.09
N ILE A 297 -4.02 6.50 -2.08
CA ILE A 297 -5.36 6.83 -1.58
C ILE A 297 -6.27 7.39 -2.69
N ARG A 298 -5.69 8.14 -3.64
CA ARG A 298 -6.42 8.76 -4.75
C ARG A 298 -6.69 7.82 -5.92
N PHE A 299 -5.71 6.99 -6.29
CA PHE A 299 -5.69 6.32 -7.60
C PHE A 299 -5.54 4.80 -7.55
N ALA A 300 -5.11 4.23 -6.42
CA ALA A 300 -4.93 2.80 -6.29
C ALA A 300 -6.29 2.07 -6.18
N PRO A 301 -6.36 0.76 -6.49
CA PRO A 301 -7.60 -0.01 -6.48
C PRO A 301 -8.11 -0.32 -5.06
N LEU A 302 -8.43 0.72 -4.29
CA LEU A 302 -8.90 0.62 -2.91
C LEU A 302 -10.44 0.53 -2.82
N MET A 303 -11.14 1.19 -3.74
CA MET A 303 -12.58 1.43 -3.66
C MET A 303 -13.26 1.16 -5.00
N GLU A 304 -14.54 0.79 -4.95
CA GLU A 304 -15.42 0.71 -6.13
C GLU A 304 -14.86 -0.15 -7.28
N GLN A 305 -14.19 -1.27 -6.95
CA GLN A 305 -13.56 -2.20 -7.90
C GLN A 305 -14.45 -3.41 -8.24
N HIS A 306 -15.78 -3.28 -8.17
CA HIS A 306 -16.73 -4.39 -8.39
C HIS A 306 -16.50 -5.13 -9.72
N ASP A 307 -16.19 -4.42 -10.81
CA ASP A 307 -15.90 -5.03 -12.11
C ASP A 307 -14.64 -5.89 -12.10
N ALA A 308 -13.59 -5.43 -11.39
CA ALA A 308 -12.35 -6.19 -11.26
C ALA A 308 -12.55 -7.44 -10.39
N TRP A 309 -13.38 -7.33 -9.35
CA TRP A 309 -13.79 -8.47 -8.55
C TRP A 309 -14.62 -9.46 -9.38
N ALA A 310 -15.63 -9.00 -10.11
CA ALA A 310 -16.50 -9.87 -10.91
C ALA A 310 -15.71 -10.74 -11.91
N LYS A 311 -14.62 -10.21 -12.49
CA LYS A 311 -13.73 -10.97 -13.38
C LYS A 311 -13.03 -12.16 -12.71
N LEU A 312 -12.93 -12.20 -11.38
CA LEU A 312 -12.38 -13.36 -10.68
C LEU A 312 -13.23 -14.62 -10.87
N SER A 313 -14.53 -14.49 -11.18
CA SER A 313 -15.40 -15.63 -11.54
C SER A 313 -14.99 -16.37 -12.81
N MET A 314 -14.12 -15.75 -13.63
CA MET A 314 -13.55 -16.37 -14.84
C MET A 314 -12.36 -17.29 -14.52
N ARG A 315 -11.82 -17.24 -13.30
CA ARG A 315 -10.74 -18.14 -12.88
C ARG A 315 -11.31 -19.55 -12.68
N ALA A 316 -10.45 -20.57 -12.66
CA ALA A 316 -10.94 -21.91 -12.39
C ALA A 316 -11.40 -22.04 -10.92
N PRO A 317 -12.51 -22.76 -10.65
CA PRO A 317 -12.98 -22.98 -9.28
C PRO A 317 -11.87 -23.49 -8.35
N GLY A 318 -11.80 -22.96 -7.13
CA GLY A 318 -10.80 -23.34 -6.14
C GLY A 318 -9.39 -22.80 -6.41
N THR A 319 -9.17 -21.95 -7.42
CA THR A 319 -7.89 -21.24 -7.65
C THR A 319 -7.82 -19.86 -6.99
N THR A 320 -8.89 -19.44 -6.31
CA THR A 320 -8.92 -18.18 -5.57
C THR A 320 -9.39 -18.40 -4.13
N ALA A 321 -8.67 -17.83 -3.17
CA ALA A 321 -9.04 -17.77 -1.77
C ALA A 321 -9.14 -16.30 -1.31
N VAL A 322 -10.20 -15.99 -0.56
CA VAL A 322 -10.42 -14.71 0.11
C VAL A 322 -10.47 -14.97 1.60
N LEU A 323 -9.44 -14.53 2.32
CA LEU A 323 -9.31 -14.67 3.77
C LEU A 323 -9.49 -13.28 4.40
N LEU A 324 -10.54 -13.13 5.20
CA LEU A 324 -10.89 -11.89 5.92
C LEU A 324 -10.68 -12.09 7.42
N ALA A 325 -10.62 -11.01 8.19
CA ALA A 325 -10.54 -11.09 9.65
C ALA A 325 -11.87 -10.72 10.32
N THR A 326 -12.16 -11.35 11.45
CA THR A 326 -13.41 -11.18 12.22
C THR A 326 -13.62 -9.76 12.73
N SER A 327 -12.54 -9.10 13.16
CA SER A 327 -12.57 -7.76 13.76
C SER A 327 -11.87 -6.73 12.90
N ASP A 328 -11.83 -6.92 11.58
CA ASP A 328 -11.21 -5.99 10.65
C ASP A 328 -12.01 -4.68 10.57
N GLU A 329 -11.37 -3.59 11.00
CA GLU A 329 -11.92 -2.25 11.06
C GLU A 329 -11.93 -1.51 9.71
N ILE A 330 -11.27 -2.06 8.69
CA ILE A 330 -11.19 -1.50 7.34
C ILE A 330 -12.06 -2.31 6.37
N ILE A 331 -11.88 -3.63 6.41
CA ILE A 331 -12.44 -4.61 5.48
C ILE A 331 -13.53 -5.40 6.20
N SER A 332 -14.73 -4.83 6.24
CA SER A 332 -15.90 -5.46 6.86
C SER A 332 -16.21 -6.81 6.19
N ALA A 333 -15.96 -7.91 6.92
CA ALA A 333 -16.21 -9.26 6.42
C ALA A 333 -17.68 -9.49 6.02
N VAL A 334 -18.60 -8.84 6.74
CA VAL A 334 -20.04 -8.89 6.46
C VAL A 334 -20.37 -8.16 5.15
N ASP A 335 -19.84 -6.95 4.97
CA ASP A 335 -20.11 -6.15 3.78
C ASP A 335 -19.47 -6.78 2.53
N TYR A 336 -18.23 -7.23 2.66
CA TYR A 336 -17.52 -7.92 1.58
C TYR A 336 -18.21 -9.21 1.19
N ARG A 337 -18.71 -10.01 2.15
CA ARG A 337 -19.46 -11.22 1.81
C ARG A 337 -20.74 -10.89 1.04
N ARG A 338 -21.46 -9.85 1.47
CA ARG A 338 -22.70 -9.41 0.81
C ARG A 338 -22.46 -8.88 -0.61
N GLU A 339 -21.36 -8.16 -0.82
CA GLU A 339 -21.11 -7.44 -2.08
C GLU A 339 -20.25 -8.22 -3.07
N ALA A 340 -19.34 -9.08 -2.59
CA ALA A 340 -18.31 -9.68 -3.41
C ALA A 340 -18.54 -11.16 -3.70
N LEU A 341 -19.06 -11.93 -2.73
CA LEU A 341 -19.11 -13.39 -2.83
C LEU A 341 -19.90 -13.86 -4.06
N SER A 342 -21.05 -13.23 -4.32
CA SER A 342 -21.86 -13.53 -5.52
C SER A 342 -21.19 -13.07 -6.81
N LEU A 343 -20.44 -11.96 -6.79
CA LEU A 343 -19.72 -11.45 -7.97
C LEU A 343 -18.63 -12.41 -8.44
N ILE A 344 -18.01 -13.13 -7.50
CA ILE A 344 -16.86 -14.01 -7.78
C ILE A 344 -17.24 -15.49 -7.92
N GLY A 345 -18.53 -15.79 -8.09
CA GLY A 345 -19.03 -17.14 -8.36
C GLY A 345 -19.53 -17.93 -7.15
N GLY A 346 -19.54 -17.35 -5.94
CA GLY A 346 -20.03 -18.00 -4.73
C GLY A 346 -19.03 -18.96 -4.06
N GLU A 347 -19.45 -19.61 -2.97
CA GLU A 347 -18.58 -20.47 -2.15
C GLU A 347 -18.13 -21.74 -2.87
N ASP A 348 -18.87 -22.17 -3.89
CA ASP A 348 -18.48 -23.30 -4.74
C ASP A 348 -17.32 -22.95 -5.68
N HIS A 349 -17.10 -21.66 -5.95
CA HIS A 349 -16.09 -21.18 -6.87
C HIS A 349 -14.83 -20.67 -6.15
N VAL A 350 -15.01 -20.00 -5.02
CA VAL A 350 -13.92 -19.41 -4.24
C VAL A 350 -13.85 -19.95 -2.82
N ARG A 351 -12.64 -20.08 -2.28
CA ARG A 351 -12.46 -20.37 -0.87
C ARG A 351 -12.64 -19.09 -0.06
N TRP A 352 -13.83 -18.92 0.53
CA TRP A 352 -14.14 -17.77 1.37
C TRP A 352 -13.97 -18.14 2.85
N ARG A 353 -13.13 -17.41 3.60
CA ARG A 353 -12.87 -17.67 5.02
C ARG A 353 -12.81 -16.38 5.81
N VAL A 354 -13.31 -16.46 7.04
CA VAL A 354 -13.19 -15.38 8.03
C VAL A 354 -12.40 -15.95 9.22
N LEU A 355 -11.23 -15.40 9.48
CA LEU A 355 -10.27 -15.85 10.48
C LEU A 355 -10.30 -14.95 11.72
N PRO A 356 -9.83 -15.42 12.88
CA PRO A 356 -9.61 -14.56 14.05
C PRO A 356 -8.60 -13.44 13.73
N GLY A 357 -8.78 -12.28 14.36
CA GLY A 357 -7.84 -11.15 14.24
C GLY A 357 -8.49 -9.87 13.73
N SER A 358 -7.65 -8.84 13.59
CA SER A 358 -7.99 -7.53 13.03
C SER A 358 -7.39 -7.38 11.63
N HIS A 359 -7.34 -6.17 11.07
CA HIS A 359 -6.73 -5.96 9.76
C HIS A 359 -5.28 -6.48 9.69
N ASP A 360 -4.56 -6.45 10.82
CA ASP A 360 -3.19 -6.92 10.98
C ASP A 360 -3.01 -8.45 11.11
N PHE A 361 -4.05 -9.26 10.87
CA PHE A 361 -4.04 -10.72 11.08
C PHE A 361 -2.93 -11.47 10.34
N VAL A 362 -2.33 -10.87 9.30
CA VAL A 362 -1.14 -11.40 8.62
C VAL A 362 0.10 -11.48 9.53
N MET A 363 0.16 -10.64 10.56
CA MET A 363 1.21 -10.63 11.58
C MET A 363 0.79 -11.40 12.83
N THR A 364 -0.47 -11.31 13.24
CA THR A 364 -0.96 -11.87 14.51
C THR A 364 -1.47 -13.31 14.40
N HIS A 365 -2.02 -13.71 13.25
CA HIS A 365 -2.63 -15.02 13.01
C HIS A 365 -2.06 -15.75 11.78
N PRO A 366 -0.72 -15.79 11.57
CA PRO A 366 -0.14 -16.38 10.37
C PRO A 366 -0.38 -17.89 10.27
N GLN A 367 -0.57 -18.61 11.40
CA GLN A 367 -0.81 -20.06 11.38
C GLN A 367 -2.18 -20.41 10.82
N ASP A 368 -3.20 -19.60 11.09
CA ASP A 368 -4.54 -19.82 10.53
C ASP A 368 -4.54 -19.56 9.02
N ILE A 369 -3.84 -18.51 8.57
CA ILE A 369 -3.62 -18.23 7.15
C ILE A 369 -2.88 -19.38 6.46
N LEU A 370 -1.78 -19.87 7.06
CA LEU A 370 -0.98 -20.97 6.51
C LEU A 370 -1.75 -22.28 6.43
N ARG A 371 -2.76 -22.49 7.29
CA ARG A 371 -3.65 -23.66 7.23
C ARG A 371 -4.54 -23.58 5.99
N GLU A 372 -5.22 -22.46 5.79
CA GLU A 372 -6.07 -22.26 4.61
C GLU A 372 -5.27 -22.30 3.29
N ILE A 373 -4.06 -21.73 3.29
CA ILE A 373 -3.13 -21.81 2.16
C ILE A 373 -2.75 -23.27 1.86
N ASN A 374 -2.38 -24.05 2.89
CA ASN A 374 -2.04 -25.46 2.71
C ASN A 374 -3.22 -26.27 2.19
N ASP A 375 -4.40 -26.08 2.77
CA ASP A 375 -5.60 -26.79 2.37
C ASP A 375 -5.98 -26.46 0.93
N MET A 376 -5.69 -25.24 0.45
CA MET A 376 -5.89 -24.81 -0.93
C MET A 376 -4.92 -25.48 -1.90
N TRP A 377 -3.66 -25.59 -1.49
CA TRP A 377 -2.59 -26.06 -2.37
C TRP A 377 -2.47 -27.59 -2.37
N ALA A 378 -2.81 -28.27 -1.28
CA ALA A 378 -2.77 -29.72 -1.15
C ALA A 378 -3.87 -30.44 -1.94
N THR A 379 -5.04 -29.81 -2.16
CA THR A 379 -6.14 -30.41 -2.94
C THR A 379 -5.90 -30.54 -4.44
N LYS A 380 -4.67 -30.29 -4.93
CA LYS A 380 -4.34 -30.24 -6.36
C LYS A 380 -3.16 -31.13 -6.75
N GLU A 381 -2.66 -31.94 -5.81
CA GLU A 381 -1.89 -33.17 -6.09
C GLU A 381 -2.85 -34.35 -6.15
#